data_AF-A0A7Y5KDV9-F1
#
_entry.id   AF-A0A7Y5KDV9-F1
#
_cell.length_a   1.000
_cell.length_b   1.000
_cell.length_c   1.000
_cell.angle_alpha   90.00
_cell.angle_beta   90.00
_cell.angle_gamma   90.00
#
_symmetry.space_group_name_H-M   'P 1'
#
loop_
_entity.id
_entity.type
_entity.pdbx_description
1 polymer ?
#
loop_
_entity_poly.entity_id
_entity_poly.type
_entity_poly.pdbx_seq_one_letter_code
_entity_poly.pdbx_strand_id
1 'polypeptide(L)'
;MKNKISVFFIILAYPFAALALQTEEVLLGQKQSAQHVVFAAGGKDKDGDGLPDKMEKEYGTNPKSPDSDKDGLVDSDEIFTFHTNPLRVDTDNDGLSDLEEVRKYRTLPTEIDSDKDGLEDGKEVSVHNTNPLKADSDLDGLIDGEEMAQHGTNPLQADTDHDGVIDGIEVNSYVSNPLATDSDGDGVPDGIDKCPTEPAVSNAHTTAEGCPEVRPQIWVEVDNVIVLTGVNFI
;
A
#
# COMPACT_ATOMS: atom_id res chain seq x y z
N MET A 1 16.49 51.56 45.63
CA MET A 1 15.13 51.01 45.55
C MET A 1 15.17 49.81 44.62
N LYS A 2 15.19 48.59 45.16
CA LYS A 2 15.27 47.33 44.41
C LYS A 2 14.21 46.40 45.02
N ASN A 3 13.11 46.19 44.30
CA ASN A 3 12.08 45.23 44.66
C ASN A 3 12.56 43.83 44.26
N LYS A 4 12.78 42.95 45.24
CA LYS A 4 13.01 41.52 45.03
C LYS A 4 11.66 40.82 45.07
N ILE A 5 11.28 40.19 43.95
CA ILE A 5 10.16 39.26 43.88
C ILE A 5 10.71 37.88 44.27
N SER A 6 10.23 37.35 45.38
CA SER A 6 10.45 35.96 45.80
C SER A 6 9.42 35.07 45.12
N VAL A 7 9.87 34.10 44.32
CA VAL A 7 9.04 32.99 43.86
C VAL A 7 9.53 31.72 44.55
N PHE A 8 8.59 31.04 45.21
CA PHE A 8 8.75 29.85 46.03
C PHE A 8 9.15 28.64 45.17
N PHE A 9 10.18 27.92 45.61
CA PHE A 9 10.48 26.56 45.15
C PHE A 9 9.54 25.59 45.87
N ILE A 10 8.66 24.92 45.12
CA ILE A 10 7.87 23.78 45.62
C ILE A 10 8.77 22.54 45.52
N ILE A 11 9.24 22.08 46.68
CA ILE A 11 9.82 20.76 46.87
C ILE A 11 8.65 19.81 47.15
N LEU A 12 8.41 18.84 46.27
CA LEU A 12 7.69 17.62 46.62
C LEU A 12 8.59 16.42 46.33
N ALA A 13 9.10 15.87 47.42
CA ALA A 13 9.84 14.62 47.48
C ALA A 13 8.91 13.44 47.19
N TYR A 14 9.31 12.54 46.30
CA TYR A 14 8.82 11.17 46.26
C TYR A 14 9.96 10.22 46.66
N PRO A 15 9.75 9.35 47.66
CA PRO A 15 10.81 8.52 48.21
C PRO A 15 11.03 7.25 47.39
N PHE A 16 12.31 6.95 47.16
CA PHE A 16 12.81 5.61 46.86
C PHE A 16 12.42 4.67 48.01
N ALA A 17 11.59 3.67 47.73
CA ALA A 17 11.34 2.55 48.63
C ALA A 17 11.69 1.25 47.89
N ALA A 18 12.83 0.68 48.26
CA ALA A 18 13.15 -0.72 48.00
C ALA A 18 12.34 -1.58 48.97
N LEU A 19 11.58 -2.58 48.48
CA LEU A 19 11.10 -3.66 49.34
C LEU A 19 10.77 -4.95 48.58
N ALA A 20 11.46 -6.01 49.02
CA ALA A 20 11.10 -7.43 49.04
C ALA A 20 10.85 -8.17 47.71
N LEU A 21 11.93 -8.82 47.24
CA LEU A 21 11.87 -10.19 46.71
C LEU A 21 11.28 -11.10 47.79
N GLN A 22 10.10 -11.65 47.56
CA GLN A 22 9.68 -12.91 48.15
C GLN A 22 8.75 -13.65 47.20
N THR A 23 9.19 -14.86 46.92
CA THR A 23 8.55 -15.94 46.17
C THR A 23 7.20 -16.30 46.77
N GLU A 24 6.14 -16.26 45.97
CA GLU A 24 4.98 -17.14 46.17
C GLU A 24 4.99 -18.20 45.07
N GLU A 25 5.50 -19.37 45.43
CA GLU A 25 5.07 -20.62 44.84
C GLU A 25 3.57 -20.80 45.17
N VAL A 26 2.72 -20.75 44.16
CA VAL A 26 1.41 -21.42 44.20
C VAL A 26 1.31 -22.27 42.95
N LEU A 27 1.28 -23.58 43.19
CA LEU A 27 1.13 -24.64 42.20
C LEU A 27 -0.02 -24.35 41.21
N LEU A 28 0.34 -24.05 39.96
CA LEU A 28 -0.39 -24.63 38.83
C LEU A 28 0.62 -25.47 38.05
N GLY A 29 0.75 -26.72 38.47
CA GLY A 29 1.49 -27.73 37.74
C GLY A 29 1.00 -27.83 36.29
N GLN A 30 1.97 -27.78 35.38
CA GLN A 30 1.89 -28.24 34.00
C GLN A 30 0.83 -27.61 33.09
N LYS A 31 1.23 -26.60 32.31
CA LYS A 31 1.00 -26.60 30.84
C LYS A 31 2.18 -25.96 30.13
N GLN A 32 3.31 -26.68 30.11
CA GLN A 32 4.18 -26.62 28.94
C GLN A 32 3.40 -27.18 27.75
N SER A 33 3.54 -26.57 26.58
CA SER A 33 3.24 -27.16 25.27
C SER A 33 1.86 -27.80 25.09
N ALA A 34 0.99 -27.11 24.34
CA ALA A 34 -0.04 -27.76 23.55
C ALA A 34 0.12 -27.30 22.09
N GLN A 35 1.29 -27.49 21.47
CA GLN A 35 1.42 -28.52 20.44
C GLN A 35 0.44 -29.67 20.59
N HIS A 36 -0.25 -29.99 19.49
CA HIS A 36 -1.10 -31.16 19.36
C HIS A 36 -2.34 -31.10 20.28
N VAL A 37 -3.40 -30.43 19.81
CA VAL A 37 -4.73 -31.02 20.05
C VAL A 37 -4.78 -32.25 19.15
N VAL A 38 -4.16 -33.34 19.61
CA VAL A 38 -4.52 -34.67 19.13
C VAL A 38 -6.01 -34.74 19.41
N PHE A 39 -6.84 -34.61 18.38
CA PHE A 39 -8.19 -35.12 18.43
C PHE A 39 -8.09 -36.64 18.54
N ALA A 40 -7.72 -37.09 19.73
CA ALA A 40 -7.93 -38.45 20.21
C ALA A 40 -9.43 -38.60 20.52
N ALA A 41 -10.25 -38.31 19.51
CA ALA A 41 -11.61 -38.77 19.36
C ALA A 41 -11.63 -39.82 18.23
N GLY A 42 -10.66 -40.74 18.25
CA GLY A 42 -10.78 -42.14 17.81
C GLY A 42 -11.42 -42.41 16.44
N GLY A 43 -11.12 -41.60 15.43
CA GLY A 43 -11.40 -41.92 14.03
C GLY A 43 -10.25 -42.74 13.44
N LYS A 44 -10.54 -43.51 12.38
CA LYS A 44 -9.48 -44.00 11.51
C LYS A 44 -8.95 -42.79 10.72
N ASP A 45 -7.64 -42.70 10.61
CA ASP A 45 -6.91 -41.71 9.82
C ASP A 45 -5.83 -42.54 9.10
N LYS A 46 -5.89 -42.59 7.78
CA LYS A 46 -5.18 -43.59 6.96
C LYS A 46 -3.87 -43.08 6.36
N ASP A 47 -3.82 -41.81 6.01
CA ASP A 47 -2.63 -41.12 5.50
C ASP A 47 -1.90 -40.34 6.60
N GLY A 48 -2.55 -40.09 7.74
CA GLY A 48 -1.89 -39.54 8.93
C GLY A 48 -1.62 -38.05 8.81
N ASP A 49 -2.43 -37.33 8.02
CA ASP A 49 -2.31 -35.88 7.82
C ASP A 49 -2.97 -35.06 8.95
N GLY A 50 -3.73 -35.73 9.83
CA GLY A 50 -4.47 -35.10 10.92
C GLY A 50 -5.96 -34.89 10.64
N LEU A 51 -6.47 -35.27 9.46
CA LEU A 51 -7.87 -35.24 9.05
C LEU A 51 -8.47 -36.66 9.11
N PRO A 52 -9.38 -36.98 10.05
CA PRO A 52 -9.90 -38.35 10.15
C PRO A 52 -10.74 -38.78 8.93
N ASP A 53 -10.67 -40.06 8.50
CA ASP A 53 -11.41 -40.70 7.39
C ASP A 53 -12.89 -40.28 7.25
N LYS A 54 -13.55 -40.06 8.39
CA LYS A 54 -14.97 -39.67 8.43
C LYS A 54 -15.15 -38.22 7.98
N MET A 55 -14.25 -37.36 8.40
CA MET A 55 -14.20 -35.94 8.09
C MET A 55 -13.73 -35.73 6.66
N GLU A 56 -12.73 -36.48 6.20
CA GLU A 56 -12.31 -36.45 4.79
C GLU A 56 -13.48 -36.73 3.85
N LYS A 57 -14.33 -37.71 4.19
CA LYS A 57 -15.57 -37.97 3.45
C LYS A 57 -16.55 -36.80 3.45
N GLU A 58 -16.57 -35.98 4.50
CA GLU A 58 -17.43 -34.80 4.63
C GLU A 58 -16.90 -33.63 3.79
N TYR A 59 -15.58 -33.41 3.78
CA TYR A 59 -14.92 -32.39 2.96
C TYR A 59 -14.67 -32.82 1.52
N GLY A 60 -14.81 -34.11 1.21
CA GLY A 60 -14.61 -34.66 -0.13
C GLY A 60 -13.15 -35.00 -0.46
N THR A 61 -12.26 -34.91 0.52
CA THR A 61 -10.84 -35.25 0.40
C THR A 61 -10.62 -36.77 0.39
N ASN A 62 -9.39 -37.20 0.14
CA ASN A 62 -9.05 -38.60 -0.10
C ASN A 62 -8.38 -39.27 1.12
N PRO A 63 -9.03 -40.26 1.78
CA PRO A 63 -8.51 -41.02 2.94
C PRO A 63 -7.30 -41.89 2.74
N LYS A 64 -6.46 -41.60 1.76
CA LYS A 64 -5.20 -42.30 1.47
C LYS A 64 -4.17 -41.33 0.90
N SER A 65 -4.48 -40.04 0.85
CA SER A 65 -3.65 -38.98 0.31
C SER A 65 -3.70 -37.83 1.31
N PRO A 66 -2.59 -37.51 1.99
CA PRO A 66 -2.58 -36.41 2.97
C PRO A 66 -2.75 -35.03 2.34
N ASP A 67 -2.78 -34.97 1.01
CA ASP A 67 -2.82 -33.78 0.16
C ASP A 67 -3.62 -34.22 -1.07
N SER A 68 -4.85 -33.72 -1.18
CA SER A 68 -5.84 -34.21 -2.13
C SER A 68 -5.72 -33.56 -3.51
N ASP A 69 -5.30 -32.30 -3.59
CA ASP A 69 -5.13 -31.57 -4.86
C ASP A 69 -3.68 -31.47 -5.35
N LYS A 70 -2.71 -31.80 -4.49
CA LYS A 70 -1.28 -31.91 -4.76
C LYS A 70 -0.57 -30.57 -4.94
N ASP A 71 -1.04 -29.52 -4.29
CA ASP A 71 -0.32 -28.26 -4.22
C ASP A 71 0.84 -28.28 -3.20
N GLY A 72 0.81 -29.22 -2.25
CA GLY A 72 1.81 -29.43 -1.20
C GLY A 72 1.46 -28.87 0.18
N LEU A 73 0.25 -28.35 0.36
CA LEU A 73 -0.43 -28.24 1.66
C LEU A 73 -1.14 -29.57 1.98
N VAL A 74 -1.35 -29.83 3.27
CA VAL A 74 -2.08 -31.04 3.70
C VAL A 74 -3.53 -30.68 3.96
N ASP A 75 -4.45 -31.60 3.65
CA ASP A 75 -5.89 -31.34 3.70
C ASP A 75 -6.34 -30.79 5.07
N SER A 76 -5.73 -31.31 6.15
CA SER A 76 -5.99 -30.84 7.51
C SER A 76 -5.59 -29.37 7.74
N ASP A 77 -4.45 -28.91 7.19
CA ASP A 77 -3.96 -27.54 7.33
C ASP A 77 -4.80 -26.58 6.49
N GLU A 78 -5.17 -26.98 5.28
CA GLU A 78 -6.05 -26.21 4.40
C GLU A 78 -7.40 -25.93 5.07
N ILE A 79 -8.04 -26.95 5.63
CA ILE A 79 -9.35 -26.80 6.27
C ILE A 79 -9.26 -26.00 7.57
N PHE A 80 -8.30 -26.31 8.44
CA PHE A 80 -8.28 -25.81 9.83
C PHE A 80 -7.40 -24.59 10.06
N THR A 81 -6.37 -24.39 9.25
CA THR A 81 -5.37 -23.33 9.44
C THR A 81 -5.55 -22.21 8.43
N PHE A 82 -5.59 -22.55 7.14
CA PHE A 82 -5.61 -21.56 6.05
C PHE A 82 -7.02 -21.24 5.55
N HIS A 83 -7.99 -22.11 5.85
CA HIS A 83 -9.37 -22.01 5.38
C HIS A 83 -9.50 -21.99 3.86
N THR A 84 -8.61 -22.73 3.19
CA THR A 84 -8.59 -22.95 1.74
C THR A 84 -9.42 -24.17 1.35
N ASN A 85 -9.52 -24.42 0.04
CA ASN A 85 -10.23 -25.56 -0.51
C ASN A 85 -9.25 -26.71 -0.83
N PRO A 86 -9.25 -27.82 -0.06
CA PRO A 86 -8.30 -28.94 -0.22
C PRO A 86 -8.46 -29.76 -1.50
N LEU A 87 -9.35 -29.34 -2.40
CA LEU A 87 -9.59 -29.96 -3.70
C LEU A 87 -9.17 -29.03 -4.85
N ARG A 88 -8.53 -27.90 -4.55
CA ARG A 88 -8.16 -26.86 -5.50
C ARG A 88 -6.81 -26.27 -5.13
N VAL A 89 -5.83 -26.53 -6.00
CA VAL A 89 -4.46 -26.00 -5.92
C VAL A 89 -4.40 -24.48 -5.72
N ASP A 90 -5.42 -23.77 -6.19
CA ASP A 90 -5.55 -22.31 -6.15
C ASP A 90 -7.02 -22.01 -5.76
N THR A 91 -7.20 -21.55 -4.52
CA THR A 91 -8.51 -21.39 -3.90
C THR A 91 -9.25 -20.18 -4.46
N ASP A 92 -8.60 -19.02 -4.61
CA ASP A 92 -9.23 -17.76 -5.04
C ASP A 92 -9.10 -17.46 -6.54
N ASN A 93 -8.21 -18.15 -7.25
CA ASN A 93 -7.98 -18.11 -8.71
C ASN A 93 -7.29 -16.85 -9.21
N ASP A 94 -6.38 -16.30 -8.41
CA ASP A 94 -5.48 -15.22 -8.82
C ASP A 94 -4.30 -15.71 -9.68
N GLY A 95 -4.06 -17.03 -9.72
CA GLY A 95 -2.96 -17.67 -10.44
C GLY A 95 -1.77 -18.11 -9.58
N LEU A 96 -1.85 -17.99 -8.25
CA LEU A 96 -0.92 -18.54 -7.27
C LEU A 96 -1.51 -19.78 -6.62
N SER A 97 -0.67 -20.76 -6.29
CA SER A 97 -1.13 -21.88 -5.47
C SER A 97 -1.21 -21.50 -4.00
N ASP A 98 -2.14 -22.11 -3.27
CA ASP A 98 -2.33 -21.84 -1.84
C ASP A 98 -1.02 -22.03 -1.06
N LEU A 99 -0.22 -23.05 -1.41
CA LEU A 99 1.13 -23.24 -0.87
C LEU A 99 2.08 -22.06 -1.15
N GLU A 100 2.10 -21.55 -2.39
CA GLU A 100 2.97 -20.44 -2.79
C GLU A 100 2.62 -19.17 -2.02
N GLU A 101 1.34 -18.88 -1.91
CA GLU A 101 0.85 -17.74 -1.16
C GLU A 101 1.24 -17.84 0.31
N VAL A 102 0.98 -18.97 0.97
CA VAL A 102 1.31 -19.15 2.40
C VAL A 102 2.83 -19.10 2.66
N ARG A 103 3.65 -19.74 1.81
CA ARG A 103 5.07 -19.96 2.12
C ARG A 103 6.02 -18.98 1.46
N LYS A 104 5.71 -18.52 0.25
CA LYS A 104 6.63 -17.72 -0.58
C LYS A 104 6.26 -16.25 -0.51
N TYR A 105 5.03 -15.90 -0.87
CA TYR A 105 4.60 -14.51 -1.00
C TYR A 105 4.03 -13.93 0.30
N ARG A 106 3.48 -14.78 1.16
CA ARG A 106 2.78 -14.43 2.40
C ARG A 106 1.53 -13.57 2.16
N THR A 107 0.88 -13.79 1.03
CA THR A 107 -0.45 -13.29 0.67
C THR A 107 -1.54 -14.12 1.35
N LEU A 108 -2.81 -13.77 1.09
CA LEU A 108 -3.98 -14.44 1.63
C LEU A 108 -4.58 -15.39 0.57
N PRO A 109 -4.47 -16.72 0.72
CA PRO A 109 -4.97 -17.71 -0.27
C PRO A 109 -6.48 -17.75 -0.54
N THR A 110 -7.21 -16.83 0.05
CA THR A 110 -8.67 -16.75 -0.05
C THR A 110 -9.12 -15.41 -0.62
N GLU A 111 -8.18 -14.54 -0.97
CA GLU A 111 -8.40 -13.17 -1.43
C GLU A 111 -7.52 -12.91 -2.65
N ILE A 112 -8.16 -12.70 -3.80
CA ILE A 112 -7.50 -12.48 -5.09
C ILE A 112 -6.54 -11.27 -5.14
N ASP A 113 -6.63 -10.37 -4.14
CA ASP A 113 -5.93 -9.09 -4.03
C ASP A 113 -5.73 -8.80 -2.53
N SER A 114 -4.53 -9.07 -2.03
CA SER A 114 -4.19 -9.07 -0.60
C SER A 114 -4.03 -7.67 -0.03
N ASP A 115 -3.53 -6.72 -0.81
CA ASP A 115 -3.28 -5.33 -0.35
C ASP A 115 -4.35 -4.33 -0.78
N LYS A 116 -5.26 -4.74 -1.66
CA LYS A 116 -6.49 -4.06 -2.07
C LYS A 116 -6.24 -2.83 -2.93
N ASP A 117 -5.21 -2.90 -3.76
CA ASP A 117 -4.87 -1.83 -4.69
C ASP A 117 -5.58 -1.95 -6.06
N GLY A 118 -6.25 -3.08 -6.30
CA GLY A 118 -6.96 -3.38 -7.53
C GLY A 118 -6.16 -4.22 -8.54
N LEU A 119 -4.98 -4.71 -8.17
CA LEU A 119 -4.17 -5.67 -8.91
C LEU A 119 -4.21 -7.03 -8.20
N GLU A 120 -4.28 -8.11 -8.98
CA GLU A 120 -4.38 -9.46 -8.39
C GLU A 120 -2.98 -9.96 -8.00
N ASP A 121 -2.83 -10.61 -6.83
CA ASP A 121 -1.51 -10.98 -6.29
C ASP A 121 -0.69 -11.80 -7.30
N GLY A 122 -1.33 -12.76 -7.96
CA GLY A 122 -0.74 -13.55 -9.03
C GLY A 122 -0.26 -12.73 -10.23
N LYS A 123 -0.98 -11.66 -10.62
CA LYS A 123 -0.54 -10.75 -11.70
C LYS A 123 0.60 -9.87 -11.26
N GLU A 124 0.58 -9.39 -10.03
CA GLU A 124 1.66 -8.60 -9.46
C GLU A 124 2.98 -9.36 -9.55
N VAL A 125 3.02 -10.60 -9.08
CA VAL A 125 4.28 -11.36 -9.06
C VAL A 125 4.69 -11.92 -10.41
N SER A 126 3.74 -12.22 -11.32
CA SER A 126 4.03 -12.90 -12.59
C SER A 126 4.15 -11.96 -13.79
N VAL A 127 3.51 -10.79 -13.75
CA VAL A 127 3.44 -9.85 -14.87
C VAL A 127 4.08 -8.51 -14.51
N HIS A 128 3.68 -7.90 -13.40
CA HIS A 128 4.03 -6.50 -13.10
C HIS A 128 5.33 -6.37 -12.28
N ASN A 129 5.73 -7.42 -11.58
CA ASN A 129 6.85 -7.46 -10.64
C ASN A 129 6.72 -6.44 -9.48
N THR A 130 5.48 -6.09 -9.13
CA THR A 130 5.12 -5.35 -7.92
C THR A 130 5.05 -6.29 -6.72
N ASN A 131 4.78 -5.75 -5.53
CA ASN A 131 4.70 -6.54 -4.31
C ASN A 131 3.26 -6.65 -3.82
N PRO A 132 2.67 -7.87 -3.78
CA PRO A 132 1.25 -8.09 -3.46
C PRO A 132 0.83 -7.84 -2.01
N LEU A 133 1.70 -7.19 -1.24
CA LEU A 133 1.48 -6.80 0.14
C LEU A 133 1.68 -5.29 0.32
N LYS A 134 1.83 -4.54 -0.78
CA LYS A 134 2.17 -3.13 -0.79
C LYS A 134 1.48 -2.45 -1.98
N ALA A 135 0.32 -1.87 -1.68
CA ALA A 135 -0.55 -1.18 -2.63
C ALA A 135 0.08 -0.05 -3.47
N ASP A 136 1.25 0.45 -3.11
CA ASP A 136 1.96 1.53 -3.80
C ASP A 136 3.45 1.14 -3.77
N SER A 137 3.97 0.65 -4.88
CA SER A 137 5.25 -0.05 -4.99
C SER A 137 6.45 0.89 -5.01
N ASP A 138 6.32 2.10 -5.56
CA ASP A 138 7.41 3.08 -5.67
C ASP A 138 7.30 4.29 -4.72
N LEU A 139 6.17 4.42 -4.00
CA LEU A 139 5.88 5.43 -2.98
C LEU A 139 5.66 6.84 -3.54
N ASP A 140 5.13 6.97 -4.74
CA ASP A 140 4.85 8.25 -5.36
C ASP A 140 3.47 8.85 -4.99
N GLY A 141 2.61 8.02 -4.38
CA GLY A 141 1.27 8.38 -3.94
C GLY A 141 0.13 7.93 -4.86
N LEU A 142 0.42 7.19 -5.93
CA LEU A 142 -0.52 6.38 -6.69
C LEU A 142 -0.39 4.92 -6.28
N ILE A 143 -1.50 4.19 -6.33
CA ILE A 143 -1.50 2.76 -6.03
C ILE A 143 -1.28 1.96 -7.32
N ASP A 144 -0.62 0.80 -7.28
CA ASP A 144 -0.14 0.11 -8.50
C ASP A 144 -1.30 -0.22 -9.45
N GLY A 145 -2.42 -0.68 -8.88
CA GLY A 145 -3.65 -0.92 -9.63
C GLY A 145 -4.23 0.34 -10.29
N GLU A 146 -4.14 1.51 -9.65
CA GLU A 146 -4.59 2.79 -10.22
C GLU A 146 -3.69 3.25 -11.38
N GLU A 147 -2.39 3.19 -11.19
CA GLU A 147 -1.39 3.52 -12.21
C GLU A 147 -1.63 2.73 -13.49
N MET A 148 -1.77 1.41 -13.36
CA MET A 148 -1.95 0.52 -14.50
C MET A 148 -3.32 0.69 -15.19
N ALA A 149 -4.38 0.98 -14.43
CA ALA A 149 -5.74 1.02 -14.96
C ALA A 149 -6.16 2.40 -15.50
N GLN A 150 -5.61 3.49 -14.93
CA GLN A 150 -6.11 4.85 -15.17
C GLN A 150 -5.06 5.75 -15.83
N HIS A 151 -3.81 5.71 -15.36
CA HIS A 151 -2.78 6.69 -15.75
C HIS A 151 -1.81 6.15 -16.79
N GLY A 152 -1.59 4.84 -16.82
CA GLY A 152 -0.62 4.17 -17.70
C GLY A 152 0.83 4.40 -17.29
N THR A 153 1.06 4.85 -16.05
CA THR A 153 2.38 5.02 -15.43
C THR A 153 2.97 3.67 -15.02
N ASN A 154 4.23 3.66 -14.62
CA ASN A 154 4.93 2.46 -14.24
C ASN A 154 5.02 2.35 -12.70
N PRO A 155 4.36 1.36 -12.06
CA PRO A 155 4.28 1.25 -10.60
C PRO A 155 5.60 0.96 -9.86
N LEU A 156 6.68 0.79 -10.61
CA LEU A 156 8.03 0.62 -10.08
C LEU A 156 8.89 1.87 -10.25
N GLN A 157 8.29 2.97 -10.68
CA GLN A 157 8.95 4.19 -11.06
C GLN A 157 8.10 5.41 -10.70
N ALA A 158 8.51 6.07 -9.62
CA ALA A 158 7.80 7.23 -9.11
C ALA A 158 7.72 8.44 -10.08
N ASP A 159 8.49 8.45 -11.16
CA ASP A 159 8.54 9.53 -12.16
C ASP A 159 8.74 8.85 -13.52
N THR A 160 7.63 8.56 -14.20
CA THR A 160 7.57 7.70 -15.39
C THR A 160 8.23 8.34 -16.60
N ASP A 161 8.06 9.65 -16.79
CA ASP A 161 8.61 10.37 -17.94
C ASP A 161 9.99 11.00 -17.70
N HIS A 162 10.44 11.00 -16.44
CA HIS A 162 11.75 11.45 -15.96
C HIS A 162 11.97 12.97 -16.09
N ASP A 163 10.92 13.77 -15.93
CA ASP A 163 11.01 15.21 -16.04
C ASP A 163 11.33 15.91 -14.69
N GLY A 164 11.25 15.16 -13.59
CA GLY A 164 11.57 15.62 -12.23
C GLY A 164 10.35 15.89 -11.34
N VAL A 165 9.12 15.71 -11.83
CA VAL A 165 7.90 15.58 -11.02
C VAL A 165 7.57 14.10 -10.87
N ILE A 166 7.02 13.70 -9.72
CA ILE A 166 6.57 12.32 -9.53
C ILE A 166 5.12 12.17 -10.01
N ASP A 167 4.75 11.00 -10.53
CA ASP A 167 3.47 10.80 -11.24
C ASP A 167 2.28 11.13 -10.32
N GLY A 168 2.35 10.71 -9.05
CA GLY A 168 1.35 11.05 -8.04
C GLY A 168 1.18 12.54 -7.77
N ILE A 169 2.23 13.38 -7.91
CA ILE A 169 2.09 14.85 -7.82
C ILE A 169 1.43 15.40 -9.08
N GLU A 170 1.82 14.91 -10.24
CA GLU A 170 1.26 15.32 -11.52
C GLU A 170 -0.24 15.07 -11.58
N VAL A 171 -0.67 13.86 -11.22
CA VAL A 171 -2.08 13.48 -11.20
C VAL A 171 -2.87 14.25 -10.12
N ASN A 172 -2.37 14.27 -8.87
CA ASN A 172 -3.17 14.76 -7.74
C ASN A 172 -3.09 16.27 -7.50
N SER A 173 -2.00 16.92 -7.91
CA SER A 173 -1.73 18.34 -7.59
C SER A 173 -1.65 19.24 -8.81
N TYR A 174 -0.90 18.86 -9.84
CA TYR A 174 -0.69 19.71 -11.03
C TYR A 174 -1.77 19.49 -12.08
N VAL A 175 -2.40 18.32 -12.08
CA VAL A 175 -3.32 17.86 -13.13
C VAL A 175 -2.62 17.92 -14.50
N SER A 176 -1.32 17.64 -14.52
CA SER A 176 -0.48 17.45 -15.70
C SER A 176 -0.51 15.98 -16.15
N ASN A 177 0.16 15.67 -17.25
CA ASN A 177 0.19 14.33 -17.81
C ASN A 177 1.49 13.61 -17.42
N PRO A 178 1.45 12.57 -16.55
CA PRO A 178 2.64 11.88 -16.04
C PRO A 178 3.40 11.03 -17.07
N LEU A 179 2.98 11.09 -18.33
CA LEU A 179 3.62 10.40 -19.45
C LEU A 179 4.28 11.38 -20.42
N ALA A 180 4.31 12.68 -20.11
CA ALA A 180 4.78 13.72 -21.01
C ALA A 180 5.64 14.74 -20.27
N THR A 181 6.93 14.73 -20.60
CA THR A 181 7.95 15.61 -20.00
C THR A 181 7.72 17.12 -20.17
N ASP A 182 6.65 17.50 -20.87
CA ASP A 182 6.21 18.86 -21.21
C ASP A 182 4.73 18.71 -21.60
N SER A 183 3.84 18.85 -20.62
CA SER A 183 2.43 18.50 -20.73
C SER A 183 1.64 19.43 -21.63
N ASP A 184 2.02 20.72 -21.72
CA ASP A 184 1.33 21.71 -22.55
C ASP A 184 2.05 22.03 -23.88
N GLY A 185 3.29 21.56 -24.04
CA GLY A 185 4.06 21.59 -25.27
C GLY A 185 4.66 22.95 -25.61
N ASP A 186 4.93 23.78 -24.61
CA ASP A 186 5.50 25.11 -24.80
C ASP A 186 7.05 25.15 -24.85
N GLY A 187 7.69 24.02 -24.52
CA GLY A 187 9.14 23.84 -24.48
C GLY A 187 9.78 23.98 -23.08
N VAL A 188 8.99 24.08 -22.01
CA VAL A 188 9.44 24.07 -20.61
C VAL A 188 8.94 22.77 -19.95
N PRO A 189 9.83 21.87 -19.47
CA PRO A 189 9.41 20.65 -18.78
C PRO A 189 8.62 20.92 -17.51
N ASP A 190 7.63 20.08 -17.17
CA ASP A 190 6.72 20.27 -16.04
C ASP A 190 7.48 20.42 -14.72
N GLY A 191 8.58 19.68 -14.55
CA GLY A 191 9.47 19.77 -13.38
C GLY A 191 10.09 21.16 -13.13
N ILE A 192 10.13 22.04 -14.13
CA ILE A 192 10.58 23.43 -13.98
C ILE A 192 9.51 24.45 -14.42
N ASP A 193 8.37 24.00 -14.93
CA ASP A 193 7.25 24.83 -15.33
C ASP A 193 6.40 25.21 -14.11
N LYS A 194 6.13 26.51 -13.93
CA LYS A 194 5.21 26.95 -12.86
C LYS A 194 3.74 26.79 -13.23
N CYS A 195 3.45 26.59 -14.51
CA CYS A 195 2.13 26.36 -15.08
C CYS A 195 2.16 25.17 -16.06
N PRO A 196 2.39 23.92 -15.60
CA PRO A 196 2.56 22.72 -16.47
C PRO A 196 1.41 22.38 -17.43
N THR A 197 0.30 23.11 -17.39
CA THR A 197 -0.90 22.82 -18.18
C THR A 197 -1.35 24.03 -19.01
N GLU A 198 -0.57 25.12 -19.01
CA GLU A 198 -0.91 26.36 -19.69
C GLU A 198 0.27 26.87 -20.55
N PRO A 199 0.21 26.72 -21.89
CA PRO A 199 1.38 26.97 -22.71
C PRO A 199 1.77 28.44 -22.76
N ALA A 200 3.07 28.75 -22.64
CA ALA A 200 3.58 30.10 -22.81
C ALA A 200 3.32 30.66 -24.21
N VAL A 201 3.00 31.96 -24.27
CA VAL A 201 2.82 32.66 -25.53
C VAL A 201 4.17 32.87 -26.23
N SER A 202 4.30 32.32 -27.44
CA SER A 202 5.52 32.25 -28.27
C SER A 202 6.10 33.57 -28.79
N ASN A 203 5.89 34.70 -28.10
CA ASN A 203 6.43 36.00 -28.48
C ASN A 203 7.09 36.74 -27.31
N ALA A 204 8.41 36.55 -27.25
CA ALA A 204 9.38 36.93 -26.22
C ALA A 204 9.82 35.66 -25.50
N HIS A 205 11.13 35.57 -25.26
CA HIS A 205 11.81 34.54 -24.47
C HIS A 205 10.83 33.71 -23.65
N THR A 206 10.82 32.38 -23.79
CA THR A 206 10.28 31.49 -22.75
C THR A 206 10.81 32.06 -21.44
N THR A 207 9.94 32.79 -20.73
CA THR A 207 10.35 33.32 -19.44
C THR A 207 10.62 32.06 -18.64
N ALA A 208 11.66 32.04 -17.81
CA ALA A 208 12.15 30.83 -17.16
C ALA A 208 11.15 30.19 -16.15
N GLU A 209 9.86 30.46 -16.30
CA GLU A 209 8.75 30.12 -15.43
C GLU A 209 7.60 29.40 -16.18
N GLY A 210 7.61 29.27 -17.52
CA GLY A 210 6.61 28.50 -18.32
C GLY A 210 5.16 29.03 -18.34
N CYS A 211 4.79 29.94 -17.44
CA CYS A 211 3.43 30.49 -17.41
C CYS A 211 3.10 31.47 -18.55
N PRO A 212 1.83 31.49 -19.02
CA PRO A 212 1.37 32.46 -20.00
C PRO A 212 1.43 33.89 -19.45
N GLU A 213 2.00 34.81 -20.22
CA GLU A 213 1.97 36.23 -19.87
C GLU A 213 0.53 36.76 -19.91
N VAL A 214 -0.01 37.15 -18.75
CA VAL A 214 -1.25 37.92 -18.67
C VAL A 214 -1.01 39.31 -19.26
N ARG A 215 -1.25 39.47 -20.56
CA ARG A 215 -1.18 40.81 -21.17
C ARG A 215 -2.39 41.62 -20.72
N PRO A 216 -2.18 42.79 -20.09
CA PRO A 216 -3.29 43.66 -19.74
C PRO A 216 -4.03 44.06 -21.02
N GLN A 217 -5.33 43.80 -21.05
CA GLN A 217 -6.18 44.20 -22.16
C GLN A 217 -6.41 45.71 -22.06
N ILE A 218 -5.91 46.47 -23.03
CA ILE A 218 -6.10 47.92 -23.11
C ILE A 218 -7.34 48.17 -23.97
N TRP A 219 -8.42 48.63 -23.35
CA TRP A 219 -9.58 49.14 -24.07
C TRP A 219 -9.49 50.67 -24.11
N VAL A 220 -9.40 51.24 -25.31
CA VAL A 220 -9.48 52.68 -25.52
C VAL A 220 -10.96 53.01 -25.75
N GLU A 221 -11.66 53.40 -24.68
CA GLU A 221 -12.93 54.07 -24.84
C GLU A 221 -12.68 55.52 -25.26
N VAL A 222 -13.39 55.95 -26.30
CA VAL A 222 -13.37 57.34 -26.76
C VAL A 222 -13.91 58.19 -25.60
N ASP A 223 -13.06 59.09 -25.09
CA ASP A 223 -13.26 60.02 -23.94
C ASP A 223 -12.65 59.67 -22.56
N ASN A 224 -11.39 59.18 -22.56
CA ASN A 224 -10.38 59.33 -21.48
C ASN A 224 -10.37 58.33 -20.32
N VAL A 225 -10.88 57.11 -20.46
CA VAL A 225 -10.66 56.06 -19.46
C VAL A 225 -9.94 54.87 -20.09
N ILE A 226 -8.71 54.63 -19.64
CA ILE A 226 -7.98 53.39 -19.92
C ILE A 226 -8.27 52.46 -18.75
N VAL A 227 -9.08 51.43 -18.99
CA VAL A 227 -9.25 50.33 -18.02
C VAL A 227 -8.16 49.31 -18.31
N LEU A 228 -7.19 49.21 -17.40
CA LEU A 228 -6.21 48.13 -17.39
C LEU A 228 -6.78 46.99 -16.55
N THR A 229 -7.17 45.89 -17.17
CA THR A 229 -7.49 44.66 -16.44
C THR A 229 -6.21 43.84 -16.23
N GLY A 230 -6.01 43.29 -15.03
CA GLY A 230 -4.87 42.43 -14.72
C GLY A 230 -3.56 43.14 -14.30
N VAL A 231 -3.58 44.45 -14.03
CA VAL A 231 -2.40 45.19 -13.54
C VAL A 231 -2.46 45.35 -12.02
N ASN A 232 -1.54 44.70 -11.30
CA ASN A 232 -1.30 44.95 -9.88
C ASN A 232 -0.30 46.11 -9.72
N PHE A 233 -0.75 47.24 -9.19
CA PHE A 233 0.14 48.32 -8.78
C PHE A 233 0.70 47.98 -7.39
N ILE A 234 2.00 47.69 -7.33
CA ILE A 234 2.74 47.42 -6.08
C ILE A 234 3.28 48.74 -5.52
#